data_AF-A1A2N1-F1
#
_entry.id   AF-A1A2N1-F1
#
_cell.length_a   1.000
_cell.length_b   1.000
_cell.length_c   1.000
_cell.angle_alpha   90.00
_cell.angle_beta   90.00
_cell.angle_gamma   90.00
#
_symmetry.space_group_name_H-M   'P 1'
#
loop_
_entity.id
_entity.type
_entity.pdbx_description
1 polymer ?
#
loop_
_entity_poly.entity_id
_entity_poly.type
_entity_poly.pdbx_seq_one_letter_code
_entity_poly.pdbx_strand_id
1 'polypeptide(L)'
;MVVVILDAATTGRLGVTFYCELQKDEYIKRILQWHVDAAWPLTFFKKSIVEGAERVNVVQYEGAPSFTDIINCACGTSDRSSKSYKRFAKDVKERLIECMFGGAQFPMSILNAACHKVTKPMGYDNIRVWRRDFEIACSLWKKHYIDETRKQHRQEDVITMYLEPNRDDRDYLYGRLLALADNFEESVLRKQGVKDRPTNAIKLMSNFTAKPYTTWGTLWKQLTPYLKSANGGSWFRNEVDDVMALFKEGDFEDNKALSPMFLLGYSCQRRASKRKAQEISQKNNSNN
;
A
#
# COMPACT_ATOMS: atom_id res chain seq x y z
N MET A 1 -27.45 10.05 17.29
CA MET A 1 -27.26 9.02 16.24
C MET A 1 -26.82 7.76 16.94
N VAL A 2 -27.43 6.62 16.61
CA VAL A 2 -27.12 5.35 17.27
C VAL A 2 -26.53 4.40 16.24
N VAL A 3 -25.38 3.80 16.57
CA VAL A 3 -24.75 2.73 15.80
C VAL A 3 -24.90 1.44 16.59
N VAL A 4 -25.52 0.43 15.99
CA VAL A 4 -25.75 -0.89 16.62
C VAL A 4 -25.33 -1.98 15.66
N ILE A 5 -24.57 -2.96 16.16
CA ILE A 5 -24.31 -4.22 15.47
C ILE A 5 -25.11 -5.30 16.18
N LEU A 6 -25.91 -6.01 15.40
CA LEU A 6 -26.75 -7.11 15.86
C LEU A 6 -26.25 -8.41 15.22
N ASP A 7 -26.12 -9.45 16.04
CA ASP A 7 -25.74 -10.77 15.60
C ASP A 7 -26.76 -11.85 15.99
N ALA A 8 -27.16 -12.66 15.01
CA ALA A 8 -28.00 -13.83 15.22
C ALA A 8 -27.11 -15.05 15.53
N ALA A 9 -26.81 -15.27 16.81
CA ALA A 9 -26.11 -16.47 17.26
C ALA A 9 -27.00 -17.73 17.17
N THR A 10 -28.32 -17.59 17.28
CA THR A 10 -29.32 -18.68 17.17
C THR A 10 -30.58 -18.18 16.47
N THR A 11 -31.28 -19.05 15.74
CA THR A 11 -32.56 -18.72 15.10
C THR A 11 -33.55 -18.15 16.12
N GLY A 12 -34.05 -16.93 15.88
CA GLY A 12 -35.03 -16.25 16.74
C GLY A 12 -34.46 -15.41 17.89
N ARG A 13 -33.13 -15.31 18.06
CA ARG A 13 -32.51 -14.40 19.05
C ARG A 13 -31.42 -13.56 18.37
N LEU A 14 -31.44 -12.24 18.61
CA LEU A 14 -30.40 -11.31 18.20
C LEU A 14 -29.67 -10.80 19.44
N GLY A 15 -28.35 -10.97 19.49
CA GLY A 15 -27.48 -10.34 20.47
C GLY A 15 -26.98 -9.00 19.95
N VAL A 16 -26.89 -8.01 20.83
CA VAL A 16 -26.18 -6.76 20.53
C VAL A 16 -24.71 -6.99 20.78
N THR A 17 -23.87 -6.83 19.75
CA THR A 17 -22.43 -7.06 19.86
C THR A 17 -21.63 -5.76 19.91
N PHE A 18 -22.17 -4.69 19.32
CA PHE A 18 -21.67 -3.32 19.50
C PHE A 18 -22.84 -2.35 19.62
N TYR A 19 -22.70 -1.38 20.52
CA TYR A 19 -23.64 -0.29 20.71
C TYR A 19 -22.87 0.98 21.00
N CYS A 20 -23.16 2.04 20.25
CA CYS A 20 -22.59 3.36 20.47
C CYS A 20 -23.64 4.43 20.19
N GLU A 21 -23.86 5.31 21.15
CA GLU A 21 -24.68 6.50 20.99
C GLU A 21 -23.79 7.73 20.86
N LEU A 22 -23.95 8.46 19.76
CA LEU A 22 -23.14 9.61 19.41
C LEU A 22 -24.03 10.82 19.14
N GLN A 23 -23.57 12.01 19.52
CA GLN A 23 -24.15 13.24 19.00
C GLN A 23 -23.99 13.30 17.47
N LYS A 24 -24.88 14.03 16.79
CA LYS A 24 -24.89 14.10 15.31
C LYS A 24 -23.55 14.56 14.74
N ASP A 25 -22.96 15.59 15.34
CA ASP A 25 -21.71 16.16 14.87
C ASP A 25 -20.54 15.20 15.09
N GLU A 26 -20.54 14.47 16.21
CA GLU A 26 -19.53 13.46 16.52
C GLU A 26 -19.60 12.26 15.56
N TYR A 27 -20.80 11.83 15.17
CA TYR A 27 -20.98 10.75 14.18
C TYR A 27 -20.35 11.10 12.83
N ILE A 28 -20.63 12.30 12.30
CA ILE A 28 -20.07 12.76 11.03
C ILE A 28 -18.55 12.97 11.16
N LYS A 29 -18.09 13.52 12.28
CA LYS A 29 -16.66 13.74 12.56
C LYS A 29 -15.89 12.42 12.56
N ARG A 30 -16.40 11.35 13.17
CA ARG A 30 -15.74 10.03 13.17
C ARG A 30 -15.62 9.41 11.79
N ILE A 31 -16.66 9.53 10.97
CA ILE A 31 -16.62 9.08 9.57
C ILE A 31 -15.58 9.89 8.78
N LEU A 32 -15.62 11.21 8.88
CA LEU A 32 -14.65 12.07 8.20
C LEU A 32 -13.22 11.74 8.62
N GLN A 33 -12.98 11.58 9.91
CA GLN A 33 -11.67 11.24 10.46
C GLN A 33 -11.16 9.90 9.93
N TRP A 34 -12.01 8.87 9.90
CA TRP A 34 -11.68 7.58 9.29
C TRP A 34 -11.25 7.75 7.83
N HIS A 35 -12.03 8.49 7.05
CA HIS A 35 -11.76 8.70 5.64
C HIS A 35 -10.46 9.48 5.38
N VAL A 36 -10.16 10.48 6.21
CA VAL A 36 -8.92 11.29 6.12
C VAL A 36 -7.70 10.48 6.55
N ASP A 37 -7.78 9.76 7.66
CA ASP A 37 -6.66 8.98 8.21
C ASP A 37 -6.29 7.81 7.31
N ALA A 38 -7.31 7.10 6.81
CA ALA A 38 -7.12 5.99 5.89
C ALA A 38 -7.01 6.45 4.43
N ALA A 39 -7.04 7.76 4.14
CA ALA A 39 -6.90 8.25 2.77
C ALA A 39 -5.58 7.77 2.16
N TRP A 40 -5.68 7.14 1.00
CA TRP A 40 -4.56 6.78 0.15
C TRP A 40 -4.99 6.82 -1.32
N PRO A 41 -4.07 6.93 -2.29
CA PRO A 41 -4.41 6.70 -3.68
C PRO A 41 -4.62 5.23 -3.93
N LEU A 42 -5.85 4.88 -4.29
CA LEU A 42 -6.34 3.54 -4.46
C LEU A 42 -6.76 3.29 -5.90
N THR A 43 -6.68 2.02 -6.30
CA THR A 43 -7.13 1.54 -7.59
C THR A 43 -8.36 0.66 -7.45
N PHE A 44 -9.39 0.92 -8.25
CA PHE A 44 -10.57 0.06 -8.38
C PHE A 44 -10.71 -0.46 -9.81
N PHE A 45 -11.17 -1.72 -9.93
CA PHE A 45 -11.39 -2.37 -11.21
C PHE A 45 -12.89 -2.40 -11.52
N LYS A 46 -13.34 -1.53 -12.41
CA LYS A 46 -14.74 -1.45 -12.84
C LYS A 46 -14.95 -2.33 -14.06
N LYS A 47 -15.77 -3.37 -13.91
CA LYS A 47 -16.27 -4.15 -15.04
C LYS A 47 -17.32 -3.32 -15.79
N SER A 48 -17.19 -3.22 -17.09
CA SER A 48 -18.16 -2.58 -17.97
C SER A 48 -18.31 -3.40 -19.24
N ILE A 49 -19.52 -3.49 -19.77
CA ILE A 49 -19.76 -4.07 -21.08
C ILE A 49 -19.63 -2.94 -22.09
N VAL A 50 -18.67 -3.06 -23.01
CA VAL A 50 -18.47 -2.12 -24.12
C VAL A 50 -18.53 -2.95 -25.39
N GLU A 51 -19.47 -2.64 -26.29
CA GLU A 51 -19.66 -3.35 -27.57
C GLU A 51 -19.86 -4.87 -27.40
N GLY A 52 -20.60 -5.29 -26.38
CA GLY A 52 -20.86 -6.71 -26.09
C GLY A 52 -19.70 -7.48 -25.47
N ALA A 53 -18.52 -6.85 -25.28
CA ALA A 53 -17.37 -7.45 -24.61
C ALA A 53 -17.20 -6.92 -23.19
N GLU A 54 -16.89 -7.81 -22.24
CA GLU A 54 -16.55 -7.43 -20.86
C GLU A 54 -15.16 -6.78 -20.84
N ARG A 55 -15.11 -5.49 -20.50
CA ARG A 55 -13.86 -4.75 -20.30
C ARG A 55 -13.70 -4.40 -18.83
N VAL A 56 -12.47 -4.54 -18.32
CA VAL A 56 -12.11 -4.12 -16.97
C VAL A 56 -11.40 -2.77 -17.05
N ASN A 57 -12.10 -1.71 -16.66
CA ASN A 57 -11.54 -0.37 -16.56
C ASN A 57 -10.84 -0.17 -15.23
N VAL A 58 -9.66 0.44 -15.27
CA VAL A 58 -8.89 0.81 -14.09
C VAL A 58 -9.27 2.24 -13.70
N VAL A 59 -9.81 2.42 -12.50
CA VAL A 59 -10.19 3.73 -11.94
C VAL A 59 -9.28 4.02 -10.76
N GLN A 60 -8.63 5.19 -10.75
CA GLN A 60 -7.82 5.66 -9.64
C GLN A 60 -8.60 6.72 -8.87
N TYR A 61 -8.53 6.68 -7.53
CA TYR A 61 -9.17 7.65 -6.65
C TYR A 61 -8.34 7.83 -5.37
N GLU A 62 -8.52 8.95 -4.69
CA GLU A 62 -7.93 9.17 -3.36
C GLU A 62 -9.04 9.03 -2.32
N GLY A 63 -8.85 8.16 -1.34
CA GLY A 63 -9.85 7.90 -0.31
C GLY A 63 -9.51 6.72 0.59
N ALA A 64 -10.46 6.33 1.43
CA ALA A 64 -10.33 5.16 2.29
C ALA A 64 -10.82 3.89 1.59
N PRO A 65 -10.16 2.75 1.79
CA PRO A 65 -10.57 1.47 1.21
C PRO A 65 -11.89 1.02 1.82
N SER A 66 -12.71 0.35 1.02
CA SER A 66 -13.95 -0.25 1.52
C SER A 66 -13.64 -1.39 2.50
N PHE A 67 -14.53 -1.67 3.45
CA PHE A 67 -14.34 -2.82 4.36
C PHE A 67 -14.18 -4.13 3.60
N THR A 68 -14.88 -4.30 2.48
CA THR A 68 -14.73 -5.46 1.60
C THR A 68 -13.31 -5.57 1.03
N ASP A 69 -12.72 -4.45 0.62
CA ASP A 69 -11.34 -4.43 0.11
C ASP A 69 -10.33 -4.72 1.22
N ILE A 70 -10.53 -4.18 2.42
CA ILE A 70 -9.70 -4.49 3.60
C ILE A 70 -9.72 -5.99 3.91
N ILE A 71 -10.92 -6.58 3.96
CA ILE A 71 -11.11 -8.02 4.22
C ILE A 71 -10.42 -8.85 3.15
N ASN A 72 -10.61 -8.52 1.87
CA ASN A 72 -9.98 -9.24 0.76
C ASN A 72 -8.45 -9.08 0.74
N CYS A 73 -7.94 -7.93 1.18
CA CYS A 73 -6.51 -7.68 1.30
C CYS A 73 -5.88 -8.53 2.42
N ALA A 74 -6.59 -8.75 3.54
CA ALA A 74 -6.10 -9.54 4.66
C ALA A 74 -6.41 -11.05 4.53
N CYS A 75 -7.45 -11.43 3.80
CA CYS A 75 -7.85 -12.82 3.66
C CYS A 75 -7.05 -13.54 2.56
N GLY A 76 -6.50 -14.70 2.90
CA GLY A 76 -5.77 -15.57 1.95
C GLY A 76 -6.67 -16.53 1.17
N THR A 77 -7.96 -16.65 1.49
CA THR A 77 -8.85 -17.58 0.80
C THR A 77 -9.35 -17.01 -0.52
N SER A 78 -9.26 -17.80 -1.59
CA SER A 78 -9.88 -17.49 -2.88
C SER A 78 -11.39 -17.74 -2.85
N ASP A 79 -11.88 -18.65 -1.99
CA ASP A 79 -13.29 -18.97 -1.87
C ASP A 79 -14.02 -18.03 -0.89
N ARG A 80 -14.57 -16.96 -1.47
CA ARG A 80 -15.40 -15.96 -0.79
C ARG A 80 -16.79 -16.48 -0.42
N SER A 81 -17.19 -17.66 -0.86
CA SER A 81 -18.46 -18.28 -0.52
C SER A 81 -18.37 -19.18 0.72
N SER A 82 -17.15 -19.58 1.09
CA SER A 82 -16.86 -20.46 2.22
C SER A 82 -17.41 -19.93 3.55
N LYS A 83 -17.84 -20.85 4.41
CA LYS A 83 -18.29 -20.51 5.78
C LYS A 83 -17.18 -19.82 6.58
N SER A 84 -15.92 -20.23 6.38
CA SER A 84 -14.75 -19.64 7.02
C SER A 84 -14.56 -18.17 6.60
N TYR A 85 -14.60 -17.87 5.29
CA TYR A 85 -14.53 -16.49 4.80
C TYR A 85 -15.67 -15.64 5.36
N LYS A 86 -16.92 -16.13 5.32
CA LYS A 86 -18.08 -15.37 5.83
C LYS A 86 -17.93 -15.04 7.32
N ARG A 87 -17.45 -15.99 8.12
CA ARG A 87 -17.17 -15.77 9.55
C ARG A 87 -16.06 -14.73 9.76
N PHE A 88 -14.94 -14.87 9.06
CA PHE A 88 -13.84 -13.90 9.11
C PHE A 88 -14.28 -12.50 8.66
N ALA A 89 -14.97 -12.39 7.52
CA ALA A 89 -15.44 -11.13 6.98
C ALA A 89 -16.40 -10.42 7.95
N LYS A 90 -17.26 -11.17 8.65
CA LYS A 90 -18.16 -10.63 9.66
C LYS A 90 -17.40 -10.08 10.87
N ASP A 91 -16.49 -10.87 11.45
CA ASP A 91 -15.63 -10.46 12.57
C ASP A 91 -14.82 -9.20 12.25
N VAL A 92 -14.22 -9.16 11.05
CA VAL A 92 -13.45 -8.00 10.62
C VAL A 92 -14.33 -6.77 10.43
N LYS A 93 -15.52 -6.90 9.83
CA LYS A 93 -16.44 -5.75 9.69
C LYS A 93 -16.82 -5.16 11.03
N GLU A 94 -17.14 -6.01 12.00
CA GLU A 94 -17.49 -5.61 13.35
C GLU A 94 -16.36 -4.81 14.01
N ARG A 95 -15.14 -5.35 14.01
CA ARG A 95 -13.96 -4.68 14.56
C ARG A 95 -13.60 -3.38 13.83
N LEU A 96 -13.86 -3.29 12.53
CA LEU A 96 -13.67 -2.05 11.77
C LEU A 96 -14.70 -0.97 12.15
N ILE A 97 -15.96 -1.36 12.41
CA ILE A 97 -16.99 -0.43 12.91
C ILE A 97 -16.63 0.04 14.33
N GLU A 98 -16.16 -0.86 15.20
CA GLU A 98 -15.65 -0.52 16.53
C GLU A 98 -14.44 0.42 16.47
N CYS A 99 -13.53 0.22 15.52
CA CYS A 99 -12.39 1.11 15.31
C CYS A 99 -12.85 2.50 14.84
N MET A 100 -13.77 2.55 13.88
CA MET A 100 -14.31 3.80 13.33
C MET A 100 -15.11 4.61 14.36
N PHE A 101 -16.01 3.96 15.10
CA PHE A 101 -16.97 4.64 15.97
C PHE A 101 -16.69 4.49 17.46
N GLY A 102 -15.88 3.52 17.89
CA GLY A 102 -15.58 3.24 19.30
C GLY A 102 -14.20 3.72 19.75
N GLY A 103 -13.36 4.24 18.83
CA GLY A 103 -11.98 4.63 19.15
C GLY A 103 -11.05 3.44 19.43
N ALA A 104 -11.50 2.22 19.13
CA ALA A 104 -10.66 1.03 19.21
C ALA A 104 -9.49 1.11 18.23
N GLN A 105 -8.36 0.48 18.55
CA GLN A 105 -7.24 0.36 17.62
C GLN A 105 -7.62 -0.50 16.42
N PHE A 106 -7.02 -0.17 15.28
CA PHE A 106 -7.11 -1.03 14.11
C PHE A 106 -6.55 -2.43 14.45
N PRO A 107 -7.27 -3.51 14.12
CA PRO A 107 -6.81 -4.89 14.38
C PRO A 107 -5.41 -5.21 13.83
N MET A 108 -4.43 -5.39 14.72
CA MET A 108 -3.05 -5.78 14.34
C MET A 108 -2.99 -7.06 13.53
N SER A 109 -3.88 -8.02 13.80
CA SER A 109 -3.99 -9.26 13.03
C SER A 109 -4.29 -8.99 11.55
N ILE A 110 -5.11 -7.98 11.25
CA ILE A 110 -5.51 -7.61 9.89
C ILE A 110 -4.39 -6.80 9.21
N LEU A 111 -3.76 -5.88 9.93
CA LEU A 111 -2.60 -5.13 9.45
C LEU A 111 -1.44 -6.05 9.06
N ASN A 112 -1.10 -6.98 9.94
CA ASN A 112 -0.01 -7.94 9.73
C ASN A 112 -0.35 -8.91 8.60
N ALA A 113 -1.58 -9.41 8.53
CA ALA A 113 -2.01 -10.29 7.43
C ALA A 113 -1.94 -9.57 6.06
N ALA A 114 -2.42 -8.33 5.98
CA ALA A 114 -2.32 -7.53 4.77
C ALA A 114 -0.85 -7.28 4.37
N CYS A 115 0.00 -6.88 5.32
CA CYS A 115 1.43 -6.67 5.08
C CYS A 115 2.13 -7.94 4.58
N HIS A 116 1.86 -9.08 5.24
CA HIS A 116 2.44 -10.37 4.89
C HIS A 116 2.03 -10.83 3.49
N LYS A 117 0.79 -10.53 3.07
CA LYS A 117 0.31 -10.86 1.74
C LYS A 117 1.00 -10.00 0.68
N VAL A 118 1.05 -8.68 0.86
CA VAL A 118 1.58 -7.75 -0.16
C VAL A 118 3.10 -7.80 -0.29
N THR A 119 3.82 -8.25 0.75
CA THR A 119 5.28 -8.51 0.70
C THR A 119 5.64 -9.74 -0.12
N LYS A 120 4.66 -10.53 -0.55
CA LYS A 120 4.80 -11.74 -1.38
C LYS A 120 4.10 -11.57 -2.74
N PRO A 121 4.57 -10.65 -3.60
CA PRO A 121 3.93 -10.37 -4.89
C PRO A 121 3.80 -11.59 -5.80
N MET A 122 4.74 -12.56 -5.70
CA MET A 122 4.71 -13.78 -6.51
C MET A 122 3.58 -14.75 -6.13
N GLY A 123 2.90 -14.53 -5.01
CA GLY A 123 1.70 -15.30 -4.63
C GLY A 123 0.41 -14.80 -5.30
N TYR A 124 0.47 -13.75 -6.13
CA TYR A 124 -0.67 -13.20 -6.84
C TYR A 124 -0.72 -13.68 -8.28
N ASP A 125 -1.92 -14.02 -8.76
CA ASP A 125 -2.16 -14.37 -10.17
C ASP A 125 -1.91 -13.20 -11.12
N ASN A 126 -2.05 -11.97 -10.63
CA ASN A 126 -1.92 -10.77 -11.44
C ASN A 126 -1.26 -9.63 -10.66
N ILE A 127 -0.22 -9.05 -11.26
CA ILE A 127 0.51 -7.92 -10.68
C ILE A 127 -0.38 -6.69 -10.43
N ARG A 128 -1.43 -6.48 -11.22
CA ARG A 128 -2.40 -5.39 -11.02
C ARG A 128 -3.21 -5.60 -9.74
N VAL A 129 -3.58 -6.85 -9.44
CA VAL A 129 -4.28 -7.20 -8.19
C VAL A 129 -3.35 -7.02 -7.00
N TRP A 130 -2.08 -7.42 -7.13
CA TRP A 130 -1.05 -7.13 -6.13
C TRP A 130 -0.90 -5.62 -5.89
N ARG A 131 -0.78 -4.81 -6.95
CA ARG A 131 -0.62 -3.34 -6.82
C ARG A 131 -1.80 -2.71 -6.06
N ARG A 132 -3.04 -3.15 -6.32
CA ARG A 132 -4.22 -2.70 -5.57
C ARG A 132 -4.12 -3.08 -4.10
N ASP A 133 -3.84 -4.34 -3.78
CA ASP A 133 -3.74 -4.80 -2.39
C ASP A 133 -2.59 -4.08 -1.66
N PHE A 134 -1.48 -3.79 -2.35
CA PHE A 134 -0.38 -2.99 -1.83
C PHE A 134 -0.82 -1.56 -1.46
N GLU A 135 -1.63 -0.91 -2.29
CA GLU A 135 -2.19 0.42 -2.03
C GLU A 135 -3.14 0.40 -0.80
N ILE A 136 -3.95 -0.66 -0.68
CA ILE A 136 -4.80 -0.87 0.51
C ILE A 136 -3.93 -1.06 1.75
N ALA A 137 -2.90 -1.90 1.70
CA ALA A 137 -2.00 -2.08 2.84
C ALA A 137 -1.32 -0.77 3.27
N CYS A 138 -0.92 0.09 2.32
CA CYS A 138 -0.39 1.42 2.63
C CYS A 138 -1.41 2.29 3.39
N SER A 139 -2.66 2.32 2.93
CA SER A 139 -3.76 3.02 3.62
C SER A 139 -3.91 2.56 5.07
N LEU A 140 -3.91 1.25 5.30
CA LEU A 140 -4.10 0.67 6.64
C LEU A 140 -2.93 1.00 7.57
N TRP A 141 -1.68 0.85 7.10
CA TRP A 141 -0.50 1.14 7.92
C TRP A 141 -0.33 2.64 8.17
N LYS A 142 -0.64 3.51 7.20
CA LYS A 142 -0.71 4.97 7.43
C LYS A 142 -1.67 5.27 8.59
N LYS A 143 -2.90 4.75 8.52
CA LYS A 143 -3.89 4.95 9.60
C LYS A 143 -3.36 4.45 10.94
N HIS A 144 -2.76 3.26 10.98
CA HIS A 144 -2.21 2.69 12.21
C HIS A 144 -1.14 3.60 12.83
N TYR A 145 -0.20 4.11 12.02
CA TYR A 145 0.83 5.02 12.52
C TYR A 145 0.26 6.34 13.03
N ILE A 146 -0.76 6.90 12.35
CA ILE A 146 -1.48 8.09 12.82
C ILE A 146 -2.13 7.82 14.19
N ASP A 147 -2.82 6.68 14.34
CA ASP A 147 -3.48 6.29 15.59
C ASP A 147 -2.45 6.12 16.73
N GLU A 148 -1.30 5.51 16.46
CA GLU A 148 -0.20 5.36 17.44
C GLU A 148 0.41 6.71 17.86
N THR A 149 0.64 7.62 16.91
CA THR A 149 1.17 8.96 17.21
C THR A 149 0.22 9.76 18.10
N ARG A 150 -1.10 9.71 17.81
CA ARG A 150 -2.12 10.35 18.63
C ARG A 150 -2.18 9.80 20.05
N LYS A 151 -2.05 8.47 20.21
CA LYS A 151 -2.03 7.81 21.52
C LYS A 151 -0.83 8.21 22.37
N GLN A 152 0.31 8.40 21.74
CA GLN A 152 1.56 8.73 22.43
C GLN A 152 1.70 10.24 22.69
N HIS A 153 0.70 11.04 22.34
CA HIS A 153 0.73 12.51 22.43
C HIS A 153 1.99 13.13 21.80
N ARG A 154 2.57 12.46 20.80
CA ARG A 154 3.72 12.96 20.07
C ARG A 154 3.23 13.96 19.01
N GLN A 155 4.10 14.90 18.65
CA GLN A 155 3.85 15.74 17.49
C GLN A 155 3.63 14.82 16.28
N GLU A 156 2.57 15.08 15.51
CA GLU A 156 2.27 14.29 14.32
C GLU A 156 3.42 14.44 13.33
N ASP A 157 4.30 13.43 13.24
CA ASP A 157 5.06 13.19 12.01
C ASP A 157 4.01 12.87 10.94
N VAL A 158 3.57 13.91 10.23
CA VAL A 158 2.45 13.81 9.30
C VAL A 158 2.85 12.87 8.18
N ILE A 159 2.44 11.60 8.27
CA ILE A 159 2.60 10.64 7.19
C ILE A 159 1.68 11.08 6.06
N THR A 160 2.25 11.81 5.11
CA THR A 160 1.53 12.34 3.97
C THR A 160 1.31 11.26 2.91
N MET A 161 0.41 11.54 1.97
CA MET A 161 0.29 10.76 0.74
C MET A 161 1.28 11.25 -0.33
N TYR A 162 2.34 11.98 0.00
CA TYR A 162 3.31 12.49 -0.97
C TYR A 162 4.70 11.97 -0.61
N LEU A 163 5.61 12.02 -1.59
CA LEU A 163 7.00 11.70 -1.32
C LEU A 163 7.59 12.74 -0.39
N GLU A 164 8.01 12.31 0.79
CA GLU A 164 8.82 13.09 1.71
C GLU A 164 10.30 12.89 1.34
N PRO A 165 10.95 13.84 0.62
CA PRO A 165 12.29 13.64 0.09
C PRO A 165 13.36 13.62 1.17
N ASN A 166 13.13 14.31 2.30
CA ASN A 166 14.11 14.50 3.37
C ASN A 166 13.88 13.56 4.57
N ARG A 167 12.90 12.65 4.48
CA ARG A 167 12.62 11.68 5.55
C ARG A 167 13.75 10.67 5.62
N ASP A 168 14.36 10.53 6.80
CA ASP A 168 15.58 9.75 7.03
C ASP A 168 15.34 8.40 7.74
N ASP A 169 14.07 7.99 7.88
CA ASP A 169 13.73 6.67 8.43
C ASP A 169 14.26 5.55 7.53
N ARG A 170 15.14 4.70 8.07
CA ARG A 170 15.77 3.56 7.38
C ARG A 170 14.78 2.75 6.53
N ASP A 171 13.66 2.33 7.11
CA ASP A 171 12.71 1.46 6.42
C ASP A 171 11.98 2.20 5.29
N TYR A 172 11.68 3.49 5.47
CA TYR A 172 11.11 4.35 4.44
C TYR A 172 12.09 4.53 3.28
N LEU A 173 13.37 4.82 3.58
CA LEU A 173 14.44 4.95 2.58
C LEU A 173 14.64 3.66 1.79
N TYR A 174 14.64 2.50 2.45
CA TYR A 174 14.68 1.21 1.76
C TYR A 174 13.48 1.00 0.84
N GLY A 175 12.29 1.42 1.25
CA GLY A 175 11.11 1.47 0.39
C GLY A 175 11.34 2.32 -0.87
N ARG A 176 11.93 3.51 -0.71
CA ARG A 176 12.28 4.40 -1.83
C ARG A 176 13.27 3.75 -2.79
N LEU A 177 14.34 3.13 -2.28
CA LEU A 177 15.33 2.41 -3.09
C LEU A 177 14.69 1.31 -3.94
N LEU A 178 13.81 0.50 -3.33
CA LEU A 178 13.10 -0.56 -4.04
C LEU A 178 12.19 0.01 -5.15
N ALA A 179 11.54 1.14 -4.91
CA ALA A 179 10.68 1.79 -5.90
C ALA A 179 11.47 2.40 -7.06
N LEU A 180 12.64 2.98 -6.80
CA LEU A 180 13.55 3.48 -7.83
C LEU A 180 14.02 2.34 -8.73
N ALA A 181 14.42 1.21 -8.13
CA ALA A 181 14.84 0.02 -8.85
C ALA A 181 13.70 -0.57 -9.71
N ASP A 182 12.50 -0.68 -9.15
CA ASP A 182 11.30 -1.14 -9.87
C ASP A 182 10.99 -0.23 -11.06
N ASN A 183 10.95 1.09 -10.85
CA ASN A 183 10.65 2.06 -11.91
C ASN A 183 11.72 2.08 -13.02
N PHE A 184 12.99 1.98 -12.64
CA PHE A 184 14.09 1.91 -13.61
C PHE A 184 13.95 0.66 -14.49
N GLU A 185 13.80 -0.53 -13.90
CA GLU A 185 13.67 -1.76 -14.67
C GLU A 185 12.39 -1.79 -15.51
N GLU A 186 11.25 -1.35 -14.96
CA GLU A 186 9.97 -1.24 -15.70
C GLU A 186 10.14 -0.33 -16.94
N SER A 187 10.88 0.78 -16.82
CA SER A 187 11.16 1.68 -17.94
C SER A 187 12.00 1.02 -19.04
N VAL A 188 12.97 0.18 -18.67
CA VAL A 188 13.84 -0.53 -19.60
C VAL A 188 13.07 -1.65 -20.30
N LEU A 189 12.32 -2.46 -19.55
CA LEU A 189 11.48 -3.54 -20.10
C LEU A 189 10.44 -2.97 -21.08
N ARG A 190 9.83 -1.82 -20.75
CA ARG A 190 8.89 -1.15 -21.64
C ARG A 190 9.53 -0.72 -22.95
N LYS A 191 10.77 -0.19 -22.92
CA LYS A 191 11.53 0.17 -24.15
C LYS A 191 11.87 -1.06 -24.99
N GLN A 192 12.05 -2.22 -24.36
CA GLN A 192 12.28 -3.50 -25.04
C GLN A 192 10.99 -4.16 -25.55
N GLY A 193 9.82 -3.55 -25.34
CA GLY A 193 8.54 -4.12 -25.74
C GLY A 193 8.03 -5.27 -24.86
N VAL A 194 8.70 -5.56 -23.75
CA VAL A 194 8.29 -6.61 -22.80
C VAL A 194 7.13 -6.08 -21.95
N LYS A 195 5.96 -6.72 -22.07
CA LYS A 195 4.75 -6.42 -21.29
C LYS A 195 4.54 -7.45 -20.18
N ASP A 196 3.91 -7.03 -19.09
CA ASP A 196 3.42 -7.88 -17.99
C ASP A 196 4.46 -8.73 -17.23
N ARG A 197 5.75 -8.56 -17.51
CA ARG A 197 6.83 -9.20 -16.76
C ARG A 197 7.08 -8.46 -15.44
N PRO A 198 7.05 -9.13 -14.27
CA PRO A 198 7.47 -8.50 -13.03
C PRO A 198 8.97 -8.19 -13.05
N THR A 199 9.33 -7.03 -12.52
CA THR A 199 10.73 -6.60 -12.35
C THR A 199 11.43 -7.47 -11.30
N ASN A 200 12.76 -7.48 -11.31
CA ASN A 200 13.55 -8.13 -10.29
C ASN A 200 13.32 -7.52 -8.91
N ALA A 201 13.07 -6.21 -8.83
CA ALA A 201 12.67 -5.53 -7.58
C ALA A 201 11.41 -6.17 -6.97
N ILE A 202 10.37 -6.39 -7.78
CA ILE A 202 9.15 -7.06 -7.32
C ILE A 202 9.40 -8.53 -6.97
N LYS A 203 10.13 -9.28 -7.80
CA LYS A 203 10.44 -10.70 -7.52
C LYS A 203 11.18 -10.88 -6.20
N LEU A 204 12.13 -9.99 -5.91
CA LEU A 204 12.95 -10.04 -4.71
C LEU A 204 12.31 -9.36 -3.50
N MET A 205 11.11 -8.78 -3.61
CA MET A 205 10.48 -7.99 -2.54
C MET A 205 10.36 -8.76 -1.21
N SER A 206 10.06 -10.06 -1.24
CA SER A 206 10.00 -10.87 -0.01
C SER A 206 11.37 -10.98 0.67
N ASN A 207 12.43 -11.18 -0.10
CA ASN A 207 13.81 -11.23 0.43
C ASN A 207 14.26 -9.84 0.87
N PHE A 208 13.89 -8.81 0.12
CA PHE A 208 14.22 -7.41 0.41
C PHE A 208 13.61 -6.96 1.74
N THR A 209 12.37 -7.36 2.00
CA THR A 209 11.70 -7.08 3.27
C THR A 209 12.41 -7.79 4.44
N ALA A 210 12.92 -9.00 4.23
CA ALA A 210 13.57 -9.78 5.28
C ALA A 210 15.05 -9.44 5.52
N LYS A 211 15.77 -9.09 4.45
CA LYS A 211 17.22 -8.83 4.39
C LYS A 211 17.52 -7.70 3.41
N PRO A 212 17.21 -6.44 3.78
CA PRO A 212 17.25 -5.31 2.86
C PRO A 212 18.65 -5.02 2.31
N TYR A 213 19.67 -4.98 3.17
CA TYR A 213 21.06 -4.71 2.77
C TYR A 213 21.59 -5.75 1.77
N THR A 214 21.49 -7.05 2.11
CA THR A 214 21.98 -8.13 1.25
C THR A 214 21.20 -8.20 -0.07
N THR A 215 19.88 -8.02 0.01
CA THR A 215 19.03 -8.12 -1.18
C THR A 215 19.22 -6.92 -2.10
N TRP A 216 19.46 -5.72 -1.56
CA TRP A 216 19.80 -4.54 -2.34
C TRP A 216 21.08 -4.76 -3.16
N GLY A 217 22.14 -5.30 -2.57
CA GLY A 217 23.36 -5.63 -3.31
C GLY A 217 23.13 -6.66 -4.42
N THR A 218 22.24 -7.64 -4.18
CA THR A 218 21.84 -8.63 -5.21
C THR A 218 21.06 -7.96 -6.34
N LEU A 219 20.09 -7.10 -6.00
CA LEU A 219 19.29 -6.35 -6.95
C LEU A 219 20.16 -5.43 -7.81
N TRP A 220 21.11 -4.72 -7.21
CA TRP A 220 22.06 -3.85 -7.92
C TRP A 220 22.88 -4.60 -8.98
N LYS A 221 23.36 -5.80 -8.64
CA LYS A 221 24.06 -6.69 -9.60
C LYS A 221 23.15 -7.09 -10.77
N GLN A 222 21.88 -7.39 -10.50
CA GLN A 222 20.90 -7.72 -11.55
C GLN A 222 20.53 -6.51 -12.43
N LEU A 223 20.59 -5.28 -11.88
CA LEU A 223 20.35 -4.05 -12.62
C LEU A 223 21.55 -3.56 -13.45
N THR A 224 22.76 -4.01 -13.11
CA THR A 224 24.01 -3.57 -13.77
C THR A 224 24.02 -3.75 -15.30
N PRO A 225 23.54 -4.87 -15.88
CA PRO A 225 23.45 -5.02 -17.34
C PRO A 225 22.51 -3.99 -18.00
N TYR A 226 21.41 -3.65 -17.32
CA TYR A 226 20.47 -2.63 -17.79
C TYR A 226 21.06 -1.22 -17.69
N LEU A 227 21.86 -0.94 -16.66
CA LEU A 227 22.57 0.33 -16.51
C LEU A 227 23.62 0.57 -17.60
N LYS A 228 24.26 -0.49 -18.11
CA LYS A 228 25.26 -0.39 -19.18
C LYS A 228 24.62 -0.22 -20.56
N SER A 229 23.44 -0.81 -20.78
CA SER A 229 22.76 -0.81 -22.08
C SER A 229 21.77 0.34 -22.26
N ALA A 230 21.20 0.89 -21.19
CA ALA A 230 20.30 2.02 -21.27
C ALA A 230 21.08 3.35 -21.17
N ASN A 231 20.98 4.21 -22.21
CA ASN A 231 21.40 5.62 -22.19
C ASN A 231 20.60 6.51 -21.20
N GLY A 232 20.24 5.98 -20.04
CA GLY A 232 19.45 6.62 -18.99
C GLY A 232 19.77 6.07 -17.60
N GLY A 233 20.95 5.48 -17.38
CA GLY A 233 21.36 5.05 -16.04
C GLY A 233 21.71 6.21 -15.10
N SER A 234 22.00 7.40 -15.63
CA SER A 234 22.46 8.57 -14.86
C SER A 234 21.39 9.07 -13.87
N TRP A 235 20.15 9.29 -14.33
CA TRP A 235 19.07 9.77 -13.44
C TRP A 235 18.79 8.77 -12.30
N PHE A 236 18.82 7.47 -12.59
CA PHE A 236 18.57 6.44 -11.57
C PHE A 236 19.68 6.42 -10.52
N ARG A 237 20.94 6.54 -10.94
CA ARG A 237 22.08 6.62 -10.02
C ARG A 237 21.97 7.85 -9.13
N ASN A 238 21.70 9.02 -9.72
CA ASN A 238 21.58 10.26 -8.94
C ASN A 238 20.46 10.18 -7.89
N GLU A 239 19.28 9.67 -8.25
CA GLU A 239 18.17 9.54 -7.29
C GLU A 239 18.47 8.46 -6.22
N VAL A 240 19.23 7.42 -6.56
CA VAL A 240 19.74 6.46 -5.58
C VAL A 240 20.73 7.14 -4.64
N ASP A 241 21.69 7.90 -5.16
CA ASP A 241 22.69 8.62 -4.36
C ASP A 241 22.02 9.62 -3.41
N ASP A 242 20.98 10.34 -3.85
CA ASP A 242 20.17 11.24 -3.02
C ASP A 242 19.50 10.49 -1.86
N VAL A 243 18.95 9.29 -2.10
CA VAL A 243 18.34 8.46 -1.06
C VAL A 243 19.41 7.87 -0.12
N MET A 244 20.54 7.45 -0.68
CA MET A 244 21.67 6.88 0.07
C MET A 244 22.28 7.91 1.03
N ALA A 245 22.35 9.18 0.63
CA ALA A 245 22.85 10.28 1.45
C ALA A 245 22.00 10.58 2.70
N LEU A 246 20.77 10.08 2.76
CA LEU A 246 19.86 10.28 3.90
C LEU A 246 19.97 9.18 4.96
N PHE A 247 20.62 8.06 4.66
CA PHE A 247 20.82 7.01 5.66
C PHE A 247 21.76 7.51 6.76
N LYS A 248 21.38 7.26 8.01
CA LYS A 248 22.26 7.47 9.16
C LYS A 248 23.36 6.40 9.17
N GLU A 249 24.44 6.70 9.90
CA GLU A 249 25.56 5.78 10.04
C GLU A 249 25.08 4.41 10.56
N GLY A 250 25.38 3.34 9.80
CA GLY A 250 25.02 1.96 10.13
C GLY A 250 23.58 1.55 9.80
N ASP A 251 22.68 2.48 9.46
CA ASP A 251 21.29 2.15 9.12
C ASP A 251 21.19 1.42 7.78
N PHE A 252 22.05 1.76 6.82
CA PHE A 252 22.10 1.05 5.55
C PHE A 252 22.63 -0.38 5.75
N GLU A 253 23.65 -0.59 6.56
CA GLU A 253 24.21 -1.92 6.81
C GLU A 253 23.32 -2.80 7.72
N ASP A 254 22.37 -2.21 8.46
CA ASP A 254 21.42 -2.96 9.30
C ASP A 254 20.48 -3.84 8.46
N ASN A 255 20.81 -5.12 8.41
CA ASN A 255 20.09 -6.13 7.64
C ASN A 255 18.93 -6.79 8.41
N LYS A 256 18.39 -6.11 9.44
CA LYS A 256 17.13 -6.52 10.09
C LYS A 256 15.95 -6.38 9.13
N ALA A 257 14.88 -7.12 9.43
CA ALA A 257 13.67 -7.05 8.62
C ALA A 257 13.05 -5.65 8.68
N LEU A 258 12.55 -5.19 7.54
CA LEU A 258 11.89 -3.90 7.40
C LEU A 258 10.55 -3.91 8.12
N SER A 259 10.25 -2.83 8.85
CA SER A 259 8.91 -2.56 9.31
C SER A 259 8.02 -2.12 8.14
N PRO A 260 6.68 -2.19 8.28
CA PRO A 260 5.73 -1.80 7.25
C PRO A 260 5.86 -0.36 6.72
N MET A 261 6.64 0.50 7.38
CA MET A 261 7.01 1.83 6.91
C MET A 261 7.59 1.81 5.48
N PHE A 262 8.29 0.73 5.11
CA PHE A 262 8.83 0.58 3.74
C PHE A 262 7.73 0.58 2.67
N LEU A 263 6.51 0.12 2.99
CA LEU A 263 5.38 0.13 2.06
C LEU A 263 5.04 1.56 1.65
N LEU A 264 5.04 2.48 2.62
CA LEU A 264 4.74 3.89 2.41
C LEU A 264 5.83 4.54 1.56
N GLY A 265 7.11 4.32 1.90
CA GLY A 265 8.25 4.83 1.13
C GLY A 265 8.25 4.35 -0.31
N TYR A 266 8.03 3.06 -0.53
CA TYR A 266 7.92 2.49 -1.87
C TYR A 266 6.75 3.08 -2.66
N SER A 267 5.56 3.17 -2.05
CA SER A 267 4.34 3.67 -2.69
C SER A 267 4.44 5.16 -3.06
N CYS A 268 4.97 5.99 -2.16
CA CYS A 268 5.18 7.42 -2.40
C CYS A 268 6.21 7.67 -3.50
N GLN A 269 7.37 7.02 -3.46
CA GLN A 269 8.41 7.16 -4.49
C GLN A 269 7.94 6.69 -5.87
N ARG A 270 7.22 5.55 -5.93
CA ARG A 270 6.64 5.03 -7.17
C ARG A 270 5.67 6.04 -7.80
N ARG A 271 4.80 6.65 -6.99
CA ARG A 271 3.82 7.64 -7.49
C ARG A 271 4.50 8.94 -7.93
N ALA A 272 5.47 9.44 -7.17
CA ALA A 272 6.25 10.62 -7.55
C ALA A 272 6.95 10.42 -8.90
N SER A 273 7.57 9.25 -9.09
CA SER A 273 8.23 8.89 -10.36
C SER A 273 7.26 8.87 -11.55
N LYS A 274 6.04 8.36 -11.35
CA LYS A 274 4.99 8.36 -12.38
C LYS A 274 4.51 9.76 -12.74
N ARG A 275 4.29 10.63 -11.75
CA ARG A 275 3.88 12.03 -11.97
C ARG A 275 4.95 12.79 -12.76
N LYS A 276 6.22 12.67 -12.35
CA LYS A 276 7.38 13.25 -13.07
C LYS A 276 7.42 12.79 -14.54
N ALA A 277 7.18 11.50 -14.81
CA ALA A 277 7.14 10.98 -16.17
C ALA A 277 5.96 11.53 -17.01
N GLN A 278 4.78 11.69 -16.39
CA GLN A 278 3.60 12.26 -17.04
C GLN A 278 3.82 13.74 -17.40
N GLU A 279 4.37 14.53 -16.47
CA GLU A 279 4.68 15.94 -16.70
C GLU A 279 5.68 16.15 -17.84
N ILE A 280 6.72 15.30 -17.94
CA ILE A 280 7.68 15.33 -19.05
C ILE A 280 6.98 15.00 -20.38
N SER A 281 6.11 14.00 -20.41
CA SER A 281 5.37 13.64 -21.63
C SER A 281 4.42 14.74 -22.11
N GLN A 282 3.77 15.45 -21.17
CA GLN A 282 2.89 16.58 -21.50
C GLN A 282 3.68 17.76 -22.06
N LYS A 283 4.81 18.13 -21.43
CA LYS A 283 5.68 19.20 -21.94
C LYS A 283 6.20 18.93 -23.35
N ASN A 284 6.56 17.69 -23.66
CA ASN A 284 7.03 17.33 -25.01
C ASN A 284 5.92 17.42 -26.06
N ASN A 285 4.66 17.12 -25.68
CA ASN A 285 3.52 17.22 -26.59
C ASN A 285 3.01 18.66 -26.77
N SER A 286 3.26 19.56 -25.82
CA SER A 286 2.91 20.98 -25.93
C SER A 286 3.93 21.81 -26.72
N ASN A 287 5.15 21.29 -26.88
CA ASN A 287 6.23 21.95 -27.63
C ASN A 287 6.37 21.43 -29.08
N ASN A 288 5.50 20.53 -29.51
CA ASN A 288 5.35 20.03 -30.88
C ASN A 288 4.00 20.48 -31.45
#